data_AF-A0AAN7X9Q5-F1
#
_entry.id   AF-A0AAN7X9Q5-F1
#
_cell.length_a   1.000
_cell.length_b   1.000
_cell.length_c   1.000
_cell.angle_alpha   90.00
_cell.angle_beta   90.00
_cell.angle_gamma   90.00
#
_symmetry.space_group_name_H-M   'P 1'
#
loop_
_entity.id
_entity.type
_entity.pdbx_description
1 polymer ?
#
loop_
_entity_poly.entity_id
_entity_poly.type
_entity_poly.pdbx_seq_one_letter_code
_entity_poly.pdbx_strand_id
1 'polypeptide(L)'
;MFKSRKSKTTAITQPQTSAPSTELSALIEKLQKNADKVEKNSYEIEQNLNKDVSKINEGKQPLYQDDTNKRILASLELLNSLEDDAVNTKRLQHPQAEMIEKDMRQLREKVMKLKEDH
;
A
#
# COMPACT_ATOMS: atom_id res chain seq x y z
N MET A 1 -8.49 -33.42 -9.26
CA MET A 1 -8.02 -32.23 -10.01
C MET A 1 -8.07 -31.04 -9.07
N PHE A 2 -6.93 -30.55 -8.60
CA PHE A 2 -6.89 -29.34 -7.75
C PHE A 2 -5.82 -28.40 -8.30
N LYS A 3 -6.27 -27.31 -8.94
CA LYS A 3 -5.39 -26.23 -9.41
C LYS A 3 -5.29 -25.20 -8.28
N SER A 4 -4.12 -25.16 -7.64
CA SER A 4 -3.75 -24.11 -6.69
C SER A 4 -3.62 -22.77 -7.42
N ARG A 5 -4.38 -21.76 -6.97
CA ARG A 5 -4.23 -20.37 -7.42
C ARG A 5 -2.98 -19.81 -6.76
N LYS A 6 -1.94 -19.53 -7.57
CA LYS A 6 -0.80 -18.72 -7.14
C LYS A 6 -1.27 -17.28 -6.92
N SER A 7 -1.08 -16.78 -5.71
CA SER A 7 -1.14 -15.36 -5.38
C SER A 7 -0.17 -14.61 -6.29
N LYS A 8 -0.68 -13.69 -7.12
CA LYS A 8 0.15 -12.75 -7.87
C LYS A 8 0.61 -11.67 -6.90
N THR A 9 1.80 -11.85 -6.33
CA THR A 9 2.58 -10.75 -5.81
C THR A 9 2.91 -9.85 -7.00
N THR A 10 2.39 -8.64 -7.00
CA THR A 10 2.78 -7.57 -7.94
C THR A 10 4.22 -7.21 -7.62
N ALA A 11 5.16 -7.91 -8.27
CA ALA A 11 6.57 -7.56 -8.22
C ALA A 11 6.74 -6.21 -8.93
N ILE A 12 6.90 -5.16 -8.13
CA ILE A 12 7.27 -3.83 -8.61
C ILE A 12 8.59 -3.97 -9.38
N THR A 13 8.57 -3.49 -10.62
CA THR A 13 9.52 -3.77 -11.69
C THR A 13 10.97 -3.47 -11.29
N GLN A 14 11.89 -4.45 -11.39
CA GLN A 14 13.33 -4.21 -11.28
C GLN A 14 13.89 -3.62 -12.61
N PRO A 15 14.68 -2.53 -12.57
CA PRO A 15 15.56 -2.17 -13.67
C PRO A 15 17.05 -2.25 -13.27
N GLN A 16 17.87 -2.75 -14.21
CA GLN A 16 19.32 -2.79 -14.13
C GLN A 16 19.98 -1.48 -14.59
N THR A 17 21.02 -1.09 -13.84
CA THR A 17 22.24 -0.30 -14.18
C THR A 17 22.14 1.17 -14.66
N SER A 18 22.43 2.11 -13.76
CA SER A 18 23.68 2.91 -13.70
C SER A 18 23.52 3.95 -12.57
N ALA A 19 24.41 3.92 -11.57
CA ALA A 19 24.14 4.47 -10.24
C ALA A 19 24.08 6.01 -10.16
N PRO A 20 23.01 6.57 -9.59
CA PRO A 20 23.04 7.79 -8.80
C PRO A 20 23.35 7.40 -7.35
N SER A 21 24.58 7.73 -6.93
CA SER A 21 25.19 7.63 -5.59
C SER A 21 24.19 7.52 -4.42
N THR A 22 24.11 6.35 -3.77
CA THR A 22 23.49 5.97 -2.47
C THR A 22 22.10 6.53 -2.11
N GLU A 23 21.86 7.82 -2.26
CA GLU A 23 20.61 8.55 -2.02
C GLU A 23 19.45 7.98 -2.84
N LEU A 24 19.62 7.74 -4.14
CA LEU A 24 18.53 7.17 -4.95
C LEU A 24 18.21 5.74 -4.51
N SER A 25 19.23 4.93 -4.21
CA SER A 25 19.01 3.56 -3.69
C SER A 25 18.28 3.57 -2.35
N ALA A 26 18.67 4.45 -1.43
CA ALA A 26 18.00 4.61 -0.14
C ALA A 26 16.55 5.11 -0.28
N LEU A 27 16.30 6.02 -1.23
CA LEU A 27 14.96 6.50 -1.56
C LEU A 27 14.06 5.37 -2.07
N ILE A 28 14.57 4.55 -3.00
CA ILE A 28 13.81 3.41 -3.54
C ILE A 28 13.54 2.36 -2.45
N GLU A 29 14.51 2.04 -1.60
CA GLU A 29 14.31 1.11 -0.48
C GLU A 29 13.24 1.63 0.49
N LYS A 30 13.27 2.92 0.82
CA LYS A 30 12.26 3.57 1.67
C LYS A 30 10.87 3.49 1.03
N LEU A 31 10.77 3.79 -0.26
CA LEU A 31 9.51 3.76 -1.00
C LEU A 31 8.90 2.37 -1.01
N GLN A 32 9.70 1.36 -1.35
CA GLN A 32 9.25 -0.04 -1.35
C GLN A 32 8.79 -0.49 0.04
N LYS A 33 9.59 -0.22 1.08
CA LYS A 33 9.26 -0.60 2.45
C LYS A 33 7.99 0.05 2.97
N ASN A 34 7.76 1.32 2.63
CA ASN A 34 6.55 2.03 3.04
C ASN A 34 5.33 1.56 2.24
N ALA A 35 5.47 1.29 0.94
CA ALA A 35 4.41 0.72 0.12
C ALA A 35 3.98 -0.67 0.64
N ASP A 36 4.93 -1.53 0.99
CA ASP A 36 4.67 -2.86 1.57
C ASP A 36 3.87 -2.77 2.87
N LYS A 37 4.17 -1.79 3.72
CA LYS A 37 3.40 -1.56 4.97
C LYS A 37 1.97 -1.13 4.67
N VAL A 38 1.76 -0.22 3.72
CA VAL A 38 0.42 0.22 3.33
C VAL A 38 -0.38 -0.93 2.73
N GLU A 39 0.24 -1.78 1.90
CA GLU A 39 -0.40 -2.98 1.35
C GLU A 39 -0.79 -3.97 2.45
N LYS A 40 0.11 -4.22 3.41
CA LYS A 40 -0.19 -5.07 4.57
C LYS A 40 -1.35 -4.52 5.39
N ASN A 41 -1.33 -3.22 5.70
CA ASN A 41 -2.43 -2.58 6.42
C ASN A 41 -3.73 -2.70 5.64
N SER A 42 -3.71 -2.48 4.33
CA SER A 42 -4.90 -2.57 3.46
C SER A 42 -5.50 -3.97 3.49
N TYR A 43 -4.66 -5.01 3.38
CA TYR A 43 -5.11 -6.40 3.51
C TYR A 43 -5.74 -6.68 4.89
N GLU A 44 -5.12 -6.21 5.97
CA GLU A 44 -5.64 -6.41 7.33
C GLU A 44 -6.96 -5.65 7.56
N ILE A 45 -7.09 -4.43 7.03
CA ILE A 45 -8.35 -3.66 7.04
C ILE A 45 -9.45 -4.43 6.30
N GLU A 46 -9.19 -4.92 5.09
CA GLU A 46 -10.15 -5.72 4.33
C GLU A 46 -10.61 -6.97 5.12
N GLN A 47 -9.69 -7.66 5.79
CA GLN A 47 -10.02 -8.82 6.62
C GLN A 47 -10.89 -8.44 7.82
N ASN A 48 -10.58 -7.32 8.48
CA ASN A 48 -11.34 -6.83 9.63
C ASN A 48 -12.76 -6.39 9.23
N LEU A 49 -12.90 -5.60 8.16
CA LEU A 49 -14.20 -5.17 7.65
C LEU A 49 -15.09 -6.36 7.28
N ASN A 50 -14.55 -7.37 6.60
CA ASN A 50 -15.32 -8.59 6.28
C ASN A 50 -15.81 -9.34 7.53
N LYS A 51 -15.02 -9.39 8.59
CA LYS A 51 -15.43 -9.99 9.87
C LYS A 51 -16.49 -9.14 10.56
N ASP A 52 -16.35 -7.83 10.54
CA ASP A 52 -17.31 -6.90 11.15
C ASP A 52 -18.65 -6.93 10.41
N VAL A 53 -18.66 -6.97 9.08
CA VAL A 53 -19.86 -7.22 8.26
C VAL A 53 -20.55 -8.53 8.67
N SER A 54 -19.77 -9.60 8.89
CA SER A 54 -20.32 -10.89 9.34
C SER A 54 -20.98 -10.77 10.72
N LYS A 55 -20.38 -10.01 11.65
CA LYS A 55 -20.97 -9.76 12.98
C LYS A 55 -22.24 -8.93 12.91
N ILE A 56 -22.25 -7.90 12.08
CA ILE A 56 -23.42 -7.05 11.86
C ILE A 56 -24.58 -7.88 11.28
N ASN A 57 -24.31 -8.76 10.32
CA ASN A 57 -25.31 -9.67 9.75
C ASN A 57 -25.88 -10.67 10.78
N GLU A 58 -25.11 -11.02 11.82
CA GLU A 58 -25.59 -11.81 12.97
C GLU A 58 -26.37 -10.96 14.00
N GLY A 59 -26.55 -9.65 13.77
CA GLY A 59 -27.15 -8.72 14.72
C GLY A 59 -26.24 -8.35 15.91
N LYS A 60 -24.92 -8.57 15.77
CA LYS A 60 -23.92 -8.28 16.80
C LYS A 60 -23.13 -7.02 16.46
N GLN A 61 -22.51 -6.43 17.48
CA GLN A 61 -21.62 -5.29 17.28
C GLN A 61 -20.34 -5.70 16.53
N PRO A 62 -19.78 -4.80 15.72
CA PRO A 62 -18.48 -5.01 15.09
C PRO A 62 -17.37 -5.06 16.14
N LEU A 63 -16.30 -5.81 15.85
CA LEU A 63 -15.21 -6.13 16.78
C LEU A 63 -13.92 -5.39 16.48
N TYR A 64 -13.69 -4.98 15.23
CA TYR A 64 -12.39 -4.51 14.77
C TYR A 64 -12.38 -3.03 14.38
N GLN A 65 -13.45 -2.27 14.68
CA GLN A 65 -13.56 -0.88 14.23
C GLN A 65 -12.36 0.00 14.64
N ASP A 66 -11.90 -0.11 15.89
CA ASP A 66 -10.77 0.67 16.39
C ASP A 66 -9.44 0.29 15.72
N ASP A 67 -9.22 -1.00 15.48
CA ASP A 67 -8.01 -1.50 14.81
C ASP A 67 -8.01 -1.08 13.34
N THR A 68 -9.16 -1.20 12.67
CA THR A 68 -9.36 -0.70 11.30
C THR A 68 -9.09 0.79 11.20
N ASN A 69 -9.67 1.61 12.09
CA ASN A 69 -9.42 3.05 12.15
C ASN A 69 -7.94 3.38 12.31
N LYS A 70 -7.25 2.73 13.26
CA LYS A 70 -5.81 2.93 13.50
C LYS A 70 -4.98 2.60 12.27
N ARG A 71 -5.30 1.51 11.56
CA ARG A 71 -4.59 1.10 10.34
C ARG A 71 -4.85 2.04 9.18
N ILE A 72 -6.07 2.54 9.02
CA ILE A 72 -6.40 3.55 8.00
C ILE A 72 -5.55 4.80 8.24
N LEU A 73 -5.51 5.31 9.47
CA LEU A 73 -4.70 6.48 9.82
C LEU A 73 -3.21 6.25 9.56
N ALA A 74 -2.67 5.11 10.02
CA ALA A 74 -1.27 4.77 9.77
C ALA A 74 -0.95 4.65 8.27
N SER A 75 -1.86 4.12 7.47
CA SER A 75 -1.70 4.05 6.00
C SER A 75 -1.72 5.44 5.36
N LEU A 76 -2.60 6.34 5.81
CA LEU A 76 -2.64 7.72 5.30
C LEU A 76 -1.36 8.49 5.64
N GLU A 77 -0.79 8.30 6.82
CA GLU A 77 0.50 8.90 7.20
C GLU A 77 1.65 8.39 6.32
N LEU A 78 1.70 7.08 6.06
CA LEU A 78 2.69 6.48 5.16
C LEU A 78 2.53 6.98 3.72
N LEU A 79 1.29 7.13 3.25
CA LEU A 79 0.99 7.63 1.90
C LEU A 79 1.49 9.06 1.68
N ASN A 80 1.40 9.94 2.69
CA ASN A 80 1.98 11.28 2.59
C ASN A 80 3.49 11.22 2.33
N SER A 81 4.23 10.37 3.06
CA SER A 81 5.67 10.19 2.82
C SER A 81 5.95 9.56 1.44
N LEU A 82 5.10 8.64 0.99
CA LEU A 82 5.27 7.96 -0.30
C LEU A 82 5.08 8.90 -1.49
N GLU A 83 4.13 9.84 -1.39
CA GLU A 83 3.93 10.87 -2.41
C GLU A 83 5.16 11.77 -2.55
N ASP A 84 5.72 12.23 -1.43
CA ASP A 84 6.97 13.01 -1.41
C ASP A 84 8.16 12.21 -1.97
N ASP A 85 8.29 10.95 -1.58
CA ASP A 85 9.36 10.07 -2.07
C ASP A 85 9.23 9.83 -3.59
N ALA A 86 8.01 9.61 -4.10
CA ALA A 86 7.75 9.44 -5.53
C ALA A 86 8.12 10.69 -6.34
N VAL A 87 7.76 11.89 -5.87
CA VAL A 87 8.18 13.16 -6.50
C VAL A 87 9.71 13.25 -6.56
N ASN A 88 10.40 12.84 -5.49
CA ASN A 88 11.86 12.81 -5.47
C ASN A 88 12.46 11.81 -6.47
N THR A 89 11.82 10.66 -6.72
CA THR A 89 12.31 9.73 -7.75
C THR A 89 12.32 10.37 -9.14
N LYS A 90 11.31 11.20 -9.45
CA LYS A 90 11.23 11.96 -10.70
C LYS A 90 12.30 13.05 -10.77
N ARG A 91 12.50 13.78 -9.67
CA ARG A 91 13.57 14.80 -9.55
C ARG A 91 14.96 14.21 -9.76
N LEU A 92 15.20 13.00 -9.26
CA LEU A 92 16.45 12.25 -9.42
C LEU A 92 16.53 11.46 -10.74
N GLN A 93 15.60 11.71 -11.67
CA GLN A 93 15.57 11.08 -13.00
C GLN A 93 15.57 9.55 -12.97
N HIS A 94 14.89 8.95 -11.97
CA HIS A 94 14.74 7.50 -11.91
C HIS A 94 14.03 7.01 -13.19
N PRO A 95 14.54 5.97 -13.87
CA PRO A 95 14.01 5.52 -15.17
C PRO A 95 12.54 5.05 -15.11
N GLN A 96 12.04 4.76 -13.91
CA GLN A 96 10.67 4.30 -13.68
C GLN A 96 9.83 5.28 -12.85
N ALA A 97 10.25 6.54 -12.71
CA ALA A 97 9.57 7.51 -11.86
C ALA A 97 8.07 7.65 -12.18
N GLU A 98 7.69 7.58 -13.45
CA GLU A 98 6.27 7.64 -13.86
C GLU A 98 5.46 6.42 -13.40
N MET A 99 6.06 5.22 -13.45
CA MET A 99 5.40 4.01 -12.95
C MET A 99 5.25 4.07 -11.43
N ILE A 100 6.29 4.52 -10.73
CA ILE A 100 6.26 4.73 -9.27
C ILE A 100 5.15 5.73 -8.89
N GLU A 101 5.06 6.86 -9.58
CA GLU A 101 4.02 7.88 -9.32
C GLU A 101 2.61 7.29 -9.51
N LYS A 102 2.42 6.48 -10.57
CA LYS A 102 1.15 5.80 -10.81
C LYS A 102 0.81 4.79 -9.72
N ASP A 103 1.77 3.97 -9.30
CA ASP A 103 1.58 2.98 -8.25
C ASP A 103 1.19 3.66 -6.92
N MET A 104 1.79 4.82 -6.59
CA MET A 104 1.42 5.56 -5.38
C MET A 104 0.00 6.11 -5.43
N ARG A 105 -0.45 6.59 -6.59
CA ARG A 105 -1.84 7.04 -6.78
C ARG A 105 -2.82 5.88 -6.59
N GLN A 106 -2.53 4.71 -7.16
CA GLN A 106 -3.38 3.52 -7.00
C GLN A 106 -3.46 3.07 -5.54
N LEU A 107 -2.34 3.13 -4.81
CA LEU A 107 -2.29 2.78 -3.40
C LEU A 107 -3.10 3.77 -2.54
N ARG A 108 -3.05 5.07 -2.88
CA ARG A 108 -3.87 6.11 -2.25
C ARG A 108 -5.37 5.87 -2.49
N GLU A 109 -5.76 5.60 -3.74
CA GLU A 109 -7.15 5.30 -4.10
C GLU A 109 -7.67 4.08 -3.33
N LYS A 110 -6.86 3.02 -3.22
CA LYS A 110 -7.22 1.82 -2.45
C LYS A 110 -7.50 2.15 -0.98
N VAL A 111 -6.61 2.90 -0.31
CA VAL A 111 -6.79 3.27 1.10
C VAL A 111 -7.98 4.20 1.30
N MET A 112 -8.22 5.13 0.37
CA MET A 112 -9.39 6.01 0.42
C MET A 112 -10.69 5.22 0.31
N LYS A 113 -10.74 4.22 -0.57
CA LYS A 113 -11.89 3.32 -0.66
C LYS A 113 -12.11 2.54 0.64
N LEU A 114 -11.06 1.99 1.25
CA LEU A 114 -11.18 1.28 2.53
C LEU A 114 -11.67 2.19 3.66
N LYS A 115 -11.34 3.49 3.60
CA LYS A 115 -11.85 4.50 4.53
C LYS A 115 -13.33 4.82 4.29
N GLU A 116 -13.81 4.75 3.05
CA GLU A 116 -15.22 4.95 2.71
C GLU A 116 -16.08 3.74 3.08
N ASP A 117 -15.51 2.53 2.96
CA ASP A 117 -16.17 1.26 3.29
C ASP A 117 -16.26 1.02 4.82
N HIS A 118 -15.50 1.77 5.63
CA HIS A 118 -15.47 1.69 7.10
C HIS A 118 -16.39 2.70 7.77
#